data_AF-A0A0C4E9K1-F1
#
_entry.id   AF-A0A0C4E9K1-F1
#
_cell.length_a   1.000
_cell.length_b   1.000
_cell.length_c   1.000
_cell.angle_alpha   90.00
_cell.angle_beta   90.00
_cell.angle_gamma   90.00
#
_symmetry.space_group_name_H-M   'P 1'
#
loop_
_entity.id
_entity.type
_entity.pdbx_description
1 polymer ?
#
loop_
_entity_poly.entity_id
_entity_poly.type
_entity_poly.pdbx_seq_one_letter_code
_entity_poly.pdbx_strand_id
1 'polypeptide(L)'
;MPITLKPLRVLCIKPGPLPVLPRRSFWILKSPTHLLDLLRPKRDHLLSETPSKPPSPRQNNPLAMAKKRRNKKKKNSEETWSFHPELHEDVALHLEEVGLYFTFLDNLNEEPIRNWDTNIMGRFVCHNHKCSSHGWGSKVIPVTIQMYPLQRYNAVVYHQRCRGCDSLSRPILNDSYGERVAYWLKQWSGLSVERPGQSEGNGKPHEEQLCEGCKAGHCVWVRRRALCMGEKKGTVYG
;
A
#
# COMPACT_ATOMS: atom_id res chain seq x y z
N MET A 1 41.66 55.16 -9.49
CA MET A 1 42.19 53.88 -10.00
C MET A 1 41.28 52.76 -9.50
N PRO A 2 40.36 52.21 -10.31
CA PRO A 2 39.54 51.09 -9.86
C PRO A 2 40.29 49.77 -10.09
N ILE A 3 40.33 48.93 -9.05
CA ILE A 3 40.94 47.60 -9.08
C ILE A 3 39.89 46.61 -9.64
N THR A 4 40.18 46.04 -10.80
CA THR A 4 39.40 44.96 -11.41
C THR A 4 39.82 43.61 -10.82
N LEU A 5 38.91 42.95 -10.10
CA LEU A 5 39.09 41.57 -9.64
C LEU A 5 38.73 40.60 -10.78
N LYS A 6 39.68 39.74 -11.16
CA LYS A 6 39.47 38.65 -12.13
C LYS A 6 38.78 37.45 -11.46
N PRO A 7 37.89 36.73 -12.16
CA PRO A 7 37.22 35.57 -11.58
C PRO A 7 38.16 34.37 -11.45
N LEU A 8 38.09 33.68 -10.31
CA LEU A 8 38.75 32.40 -10.07
C LEU A 8 38.13 31.30 -10.95
N ARG A 9 38.97 30.59 -11.70
CA ARG A 9 38.58 29.35 -12.39
C ARG A 9 38.45 28.22 -11.39
N VAL A 10 37.26 27.62 -11.31
CA VAL A 10 37.00 26.37 -10.59
C VAL A 10 37.56 25.21 -11.41
N LEU A 11 38.62 24.58 -10.92
CA LEU A 11 39.16 23.33 -11.47
C LEU A 11 38.32 22.16 -10.96
N CYS A 12 37.65 21.47 -11.88
CA CYS A 12 36.94 20.23 -11.60
C CYS A 12 37.93 19.10 -11.32
N ILE A 13 37.99 18.63 -10.07
CA ILE A 13 38.72 17.41 -9.70
C ILE A 13 37.80 16.22 -9.98
N LYS A 14 38.20 15.33 -10.89
CA LYS A 14 37.50 14.06 -11.13
C LYS A 14 37.78 13.10 -9.97
N PRO A 15 36.75 12.46 -9.36
CA PRO A 15 36.98 11.41 -8.38
C PRO A 15 37.50 10.14 -9.08
N GLY A 16 38.61 9.60 -8.55
CA GLY A 16 39.14 8.30 -8.96
C GLY A 16 38.31 7.14 -8.40
N PRO A 17 38.42 5.92 -8.97
CA PRO A 17 37.64 4.77 -8.55
C PRO A 17 38.03 4.29 -7.15
N LEU A 18 37.02 3.97 -6.33
CA LEU A 18 37.17 3.39 -5.00
C LEU A 18 37.57 1.90 -5.07
N PRO A 19 38.36 1.40 -4.11
CA PRO A 19 38.79 0.00 -4.08
C PRO A 19 37.67 -0.96 -3.69
N VAL A 20 37.57 -2.06 -4.43
CA VAL A 20 36.64 -3.17 -4.20
C VAL A 20 37.17 -4.04 -3.04
N LEU A 21 36.40 -4.18 -1.96
CA LEU A 21 36.72 -5.10 -0.87
C LEU A 21 36.15 -6.51 -1.16
N PRO A 22 36.87 -7.59 -0.78
CA PRO A 22 36.45 -8.97 -1.06
C PRO A 22 35.27 -9.43 -0.19
N ARG A 23 34.33 -10.14 -0.83
CA ARG A 23 33.18 -10.83 -0.22
C ARG A 23 33.63 -11.80 0.86
N ARG A 24 33.19 -11.59 2.10
CA ARG A 24 33.29 -12.59 3.17
C ARG A 24 32.20 -13.64 3.02
N SER A 25 32.63 -14.90 3.08
CA SER A 25 31.83 -16.12 2.99
C SER A 25 30.86 -16.24 4.17
N PHE A 26 29.59 -16.51 3.87
CA PHE A 26 28.55 -16.84 4.85
C PHE A 26 28.74 -18.28 5.36
N TRP A 27 28.79 -18.44 6.69
CA TRP A 27 28.66 -19.74 7.34
C TRP A 27 27.19 -20.08 7.52
N ILE A 28 26.78 -21.22 6.97
CA ILE A 28 25.47 -21.83 7.11
C ILE A 28 25.42 -22.50 8.49
N LEU A 29 24.57 -22.00 9.41
CA LEU A 29 24.21 -22.74 10.61
C LEU A 29 22.77 -23.26 10.48
N LYS A 30 22.66 -24.58 10.57
CA LYS A 30 21.44 -25.38 10.43
C LYS A 30 20.52 -25.19 11.64
N SER A 31 19.22 -25.14 11.36
CA SER A 31 18.11 -25.27 12.31
C SER A 31 18.09 -26.65 12.99
N PRO A 32 17.61 -26.72 14.25
CA PRO A 32 16.97 -27.92 14.77
C PRO A 32 15.52 -27.64 15.21
N THR A 33 14.58 -28.31 14.55
CA THR A 33 13.24 -28.60 15.06
C THR A 33 13.29 -29.72 16.11
N HIS A 34 12.17 -29.89 16.82
CA HIS A 34 11.79 -31.02 17.67
C HIS A 34 12.23 -31.01 19.15
N LEU A 35 11.38 -30.44 20.02
CA LEU A 35 11.09 -31.04 21.32
C LEU A 35 9.80 -30.46 21.92
N LEU A 36 9.00 -31.33 22.54
CA LEU A 36 7.83 -31.07 23.40
C LEU A 36 6.44 -31.17 22.74
N ASP A 37 6.17 -32.39 22.28
CA ASP A 37 4.83 -32.93 22.06
C ASP A 37 4.56 -34.01 23.13
N LEU A 38 4.43 -33.60 24.40
CA LEU A 38 4.02 -34.47 25.50
C LEU A 38 3.28 -33.63 26.53
N LEU A 39 1.94 -33.76 26.53
CA LEU A 39 1.06 -33.79 27.71
C LEU A 39 -0.40 -33.80 27.21
N ARG A 40 -0.89 -34.99 26.86
CA ARG A 40 -2.32 -35.26 26.66
C ARG A 40 -2.70 -36.45 27.54
N PRO A 41 -3.62 -36.30 28.51
CA PRO A 41 -4.26 -37.45 29.14
C PRO A 41 -5.53 -37.87 28.36
N LYS A 42 -5.62 -39.17 28.06
CA LYS A 42 -6.84 -39.91 27.68
C LYS A 42 -7.69 -40.11 28.94
N ARG A 43 -8.99 -39.78 28.93
CA ARG A 43 -10.16 -40.59 28.52
C ARG A 43 -10.57 -41.56 29.63
N ASP A 44 -11.82 -41.43 30.11
CA ASP A 44 -12.67 -42.59 30.42
C ASP A 44 -14.15 -42.22 30.32
N HIS A 45 -14.92 -43.25 30.02
CA HIS A 45 -16.22 -43.27 29.36
C HIS A 45 -17.11 -44.15 30.24
N LEU A 46 -18.30 -43.71 30.67
CA LEU A 46 -19.39 -44.67 30.94
C LEU A 46 -20.79 -44.04 30.98
N LEU A 47 -21.69 -44.81 30.35
CA LEU A 47 -23.15 -44.85 30.22
C LEU A 47 -23.98 -44.17 31.33
N SER A 48 -24.93 -43.28 30.99
CA SER A 48 -26.35 -43.49 30.59
C SER A 48 -27.31 -43.61 31.77
N GLU A 49 -28.32 -42.74 31.83
CA GLU A 49 -29.73 -43.07 32.13
C GLU A 49 -30.60 -41.79 32.17
N THR A 50 -31.75 -41.84 31.48
CA THR A 50 -32.87 -40.89 31.58
C THR A 50 -33.85 -41.37 32.65
N PRO A 51 -34.57 -40.47 33.36
CA PRO A 51 -36.03 -40.58 33.29
C PRO A 51 -36.84 -39.27 33.39
N SER A 52 -37.91 -39.23 32.58
CA SER A 52 -39.27 -38.69 32.81
C SER A 52 -39.54 -37.29 33.43
N LYS A 53 -40.28 -36.49 32.65
CA LYS A 53 -41.14 -35.34 33.02
C LYS A 53 -42.31 -35.77 33.92
N PRO A 54 -42.95 -34.89 34.74
CA PRO A 54 -44.09 -34.07 34.28
C PRO A 54 -44.26 -32.72 35.06
N PRO A 55 -45.44 -32.06 35.08
CA PRO A 55 -45.93 -31.05 34.14
C PRO A 55 -45.95 -29.60 34.69
N SER A 56 -46.23 -28.65 33.80
CA SER A 56 -46.29 -27.19 34.04
C SER A 56 -47.40 -26.73 35.01
N PRO A 57 -47.30 -25.47 35.49
CA PRO A 57 -48.44 -24.57 35.40
C PRO A 57 -48.13 -23.35 34.51
N ARG A 58 -49.04 -23.10 33.57
CA ARG A 58 -49.19 -21.82 32.85
C ARG A 58 -49.41 -20.69 33.84
N GLN A 59 -48.64 -19.62 33.71
CA GLN A 59 -49.11 -18.28 34.04
C GLN A 59 -48.73 -17.34 32.90
N ASN A 60 -49.75 -16.92 32.18
CA ASN A 60 -49.70 -15.86 31.21
C ASN A 60 -49.42 -14.55 31.95
N ASN A 61 -48.47 -13.74 31.50
CA ASN A 61 -48.64 -12.30 31.57
C ASN A 61 -47.94 -11.59 30.40
N PRO A 62 -48.64 -10.66 29.74
CA PRO A 62 -48.14 -9.85 28.63
C PRO A 62 -47.35 -8.64 29.16
N LEU A 63 -46.53 -8.03 28.30
CA LEU A 63 -45.62 -6.90 28.53
C LEU A 63 -44.16 -7.27 28.86
N ALA A 64 -43.41 -7.55 27.79
CA ALA A 64 -42.09 -6.95 27.60
C ALA A 64 -41.70 -7.12 26.13
N MET A 65 -42.18 -6.21 25.26
CA MET A 65 -41.52 -5.97 23.98
C MET A 65 -40.15 -5.33 24.25
N ALA A 66 -39.21 -6.15 24.72
CA ALA A 66 -37.80 -5.82 24.70
C ALA A 66 -37.39 -5.84 23.22
N LYS A 67 -37.39 -4.66 22.60
CA LYS A 67 -36.77 -4.42 21.29
C LYS A 67 -35.34 -4.93 21.39
N LYS A 68 -35.12 -6.16 20.92
CA LYS A 68 -33.81 -6.75 20.71
C LYS A 68 -33.15 -5.87 19.65
N ARG A 69 -32.42 -4.84 20.09
CA ARG A 69 -31.57 -4.01 19.23
C ARG A 69 -30.58 -4.98 18.62
N ARG A 70 -30.92 -5.49 17.42
CA ARG A 70 -29.97 -6.18 16.56
C ARG A 70 -28.83 -5.19 16.42
N ASN A 71 -27.70 -5.50 17.06
CA ASN A 71 -26.47 -4.79 16.82
C ASN A 71 -26.17 -5.05 15.35
N LYS A 72 -26.61 -4.13 14.50
CA LYS A 72 -26.40 -4.19 13.06
C LYS A 72 -24.90 -3.96 12.93
N LYS A 73 -24.13 -5.05 12.97
CA LYS A 73 -22.70 -5.09 12.64
C LYS A 73 -22.59 -4.23 11.38
N LYS A 74 -22.00 -3.03 11.50
CA LYS A 74 -21.82 -2.13 10.36
C LYS A 74 -21.23 -3.02 9.27
N LYS A 75 -21.97 -3.19 8.18
CA LYS A 75 -21.48 -3.89 7.00
C LYS A 75 -20.21 -3.12 6.64
N ASN A 76 -19.03 -3.72 6.88
CA ASN A 76 -17.76 -3.03 6.70
C ASN A 76 -17.79 -2.49 5.27
N SER A 77 -17.73 -1.17 5.11
CA SER A 77 -17.49 -0.60 3.78
C SER A 77 -16.22 -1.26 3.28
N GLU A 78 -16.26 -1.88 2.11
CA GLU A 78 -15.06 -2.48 1.52
C GLU A 78 -13.95 -1.41 1.51
N GLU A 79 -12.82 -1.71 2.15
CA GLU A 79 -11.69 -0.79 2.22
C GLU A 79 -11.23 -0.46 0.80
N THR A 80 -11.17 0.84 0.47
CA THR A 80 -10.90 1.33 -0.89
C THR A 80 -9.42 1.47 -1.21
N TRP A 81 -8.58 1.02 -0.29
CA TRP A 81 -7.14 1.02 -0.35
C TRP A 81 -6.60 -0.11 0.53
N SER A 82 -5.34 -0.47 0.35
CA SER A 82 -4.65 -1.46 1.19
C SER A 82 -3.16 -1.18 1.30
N PHE A 83 -2.57 -1.67 2.38
CA PHE A 83 -1.13 -1.86 2.49
C PHE A 83 -0.67 -3.14 1.77
N HIS A 84 0.64 -3.22 1.53
CA HIS A 84 1.30 -4.37 0.92
C HIS A 84 2.61 -4.71 1.67
N PRO A 85 2.54 -5.09 2.97
CA PRO A 85 3.72 -5.46 3.76
C PRO A 85 4.50 -6.62 3.13
N GLU A 86 3.83 -7.49 2.38
CA GLU A 86 4.45 -8.60 1.64
C GLU A 86 5.45 -8.15 0.57
N LEU A 87 5.37 -6.89 0.11
CA LEU A 87 6.28 -6.30 -0.88
C LEU A 87 7.39 -5.47 -0.22
N HIS A 88 7.51 -5.52 1.12
CA HIS A 88 8.56 -4.80 1.83
C HIS A 88 9.96 -5.30 1.43
N GLU A 89 10.13 -6.61 1.22
CA GLU A 89 11.40 -7.21 0.80
C GLU A 89 11.88 -6.63 -0.53
N ASP A 90 10.99 -6.46 -1.51
CA ASP A 90 11.31 -5.85 -2.81
C ASP A 90 11.80 -4.41 -2.64
N VAL A 91 11.17 -3.63 -1.75
CA VAL A 91 11.63 -2.26 -1.45
C VAL A 91 12.99 -2.30 -0.76
N ALA A 92 13.20 -3.22 0.19
CA ALA A 92 14.45 -3.34 0.94
C ALA A 92 15.63 -3.66 0.02
N LEU A 93 15.45 -4.55 -0.97
CA LEU A 93 16.47 -4.86 -1.97
C LEU A 93 16.97 -3.61 -2.71
N HIS A 94 16.06 -2.72 -3.11
CA HIS A 94 16.43 -1.46 -3.77
C HIS A 94 17.15 -0.49 -2.83
N LEU A 95 16.87 -0.53 -1.52
CA LEU A 95 17.47 0.37 -0.53
C LEU A 95 18.85 -0.09 -0.04
N GLU A 96 19.06 -1.40 0.02
CA GLU A 96 20.31 -2.02 0.47
C GLU A 96 21.50 -1.62 -0.43
N GLU A 97 21.26 -1.43 -1.74
CA GLU A 97 22.25 -0.94 -2.71
C GLU A 97 22.95 0.36 -2.29
N VAL A 98 22.25 1.18 -1.51
CA VAL A 98 22.73 2.48 -1.03
C VAL A 98 22.86 2.54 0.50
N GLY A 99 22.81 1.39 1.17
CA GLY A 99 22.97 1.26 2.61
C GLY A 99 21.84 1.86 3.44
N LEU A 100 20.63 1.98 2.88
CA LEU A 100 19.44 2.45 3.59
C LEU A 100 18.63 1.25 4.11
N TYR A 101 18.14 1.38 5.35
CA TYR A 101 17.30 0.38 5.99
C TYR A 101 16.07 1.07 6.54
N PHE A 102 14.91 0.51 6.22
CA PHE A 102 13.62 1.06 6.64
C PHE A 102 12.75 -0.06 7.19
N THR A 103 11.87 0.26 8.13
CA THR A 103 10.87 -0.68 8.66
C THR A 103 9.48 -0.35 8.12
N PHE A 104 8.74 -1.36 7.68
CA PHE A 104 7.34 -1.17 7.25
C PHE A 104 6.42 -0.94 8.45
N LEU A 105 5.50 0.03 8.34
CA LEU A 105 4.48 0.33 9.33
C LEU A 105 3.09 -0.05 8.79
N ASP A 106 2.41 -0.98 9.45
CA ASP A 106 1.14 -1.54 9.01
C ASP A 106 -0.11 -0.88 9.63
N ASN A 107 0.09 0.16 10.44
CA ASN A 107 -0.99 0.86 11.14
C ASN A 107 -0.96 2.38 10.89
N LEU A 108 -2.13 3.01 11.04
CA LEU A 108 -2.38 4.42 10.72
C LEU A 108 -2.48 5.32 11.96
N ASN A 109 -1.95 4.89 13.11
CA ASN A 109 -2.10 5.63 14.37
C ASN A 109 -1.16 6.84 14.50
N GLU A 110 -0.27 7.01 13.53
CA GLU A 110 0.75 8.06 13.51
C GLU A 110 0.59 8.92 12.25
N GLU A 111 0.92 10.21 12.36
CA GLU A 111 0.99 11.11 11.22
C GLU A 111 2.37 11.04 10.54
N PRO A 112 2.43 10.99 9.20
CA PRO A 112 3.69 10.92 8.50
C PRO A 112 4.41 12.28 8.48
N ILE A 113 5.74 12.25 8.65
CA ILE A 113 6.59 13.45 8.54
C ILE A 113 6.77 13.89 7.09
N ARG A 114 6.60 12.98 6.13
CA ARG A 114 6.57 13.26 4.70
C ARG A 114 5.60 12.31 4.02
N ASN A 115 4.91 12.79 3.00
CA ASN A 115 4.13 11.95 2.11
C ASN A 115 4.33 12.40 0.66
N TRP A 116 4.12 11.47 -0.27
CA TRP A 116 4.14 11.77 -1.69
C TRP A 116 3.17 10.88 -2.45
N ASP A 117 2.33 11.51 -3.24
CA ASP A 117 1.42 10.83 -4.15
C ASP A 117 2.09 10.56 -5.50
N THR A 118 2.01 9.33 -5.96
CA THR A 118 2.53 8.90 -7.26
C THR A 118 1.66 7.79 -7.85
N ASN A 119 2.04 7.27 -9.01
CA ASN A 119 1.40 6.14 -9.61
C ASN A 119 2.38 4.97 -9.76
N ILE A 120 1.84 3.77 -9.63
CA ILE A 120 2.49 2.49 -9.92
C ILE A 120 1.66 1.74 -10.97
N MET A 121 2.20 0.61 -11.42
CA MET A 121 1.59 -0.26 -12.43
C MET A 121 1.18 -1.58 -11.79
N GLY A 122 0.21 -2.24 -12.42
CA GLY A 122 -0.26 -3.54 -11.98
C GLY A 122 -1.48 -4.00 -12.77
N ARG A 123 -2.16 -5.02 -12.25
CA ARG A 123 -3.44 -5.49 -12.79
C ARG A 123 -4.48 -5.63 -11.69
N PHE A 124 -5.73 -5.57 -12.09
CA PHE A 124 -6.88 -5.86 -11.25
C PHE A 124 -7.57 -7.13 -11.75
N VAL A 125 -8.29 -7.79 -10.85
CA VAL A 125 -9.07 -8.99 -11.14
C VAL A 125 -10.51 -8.75 -10.70
N CYS A 126 -11.46 -8.95 -11.59
CA CYS A 126 -12.86 -8.90 -11.21
C CYS A 126 -13.22 -10.22 -10.50
N HIS A 127 -13.62 -10.13 -9.23
CA HIS A 127 -14.04 -11.31 -8.44
C HIS A 127 -15.52 -11.66 -8.61
N ASN A 128 -16.28 -10.83 -9.34
CA ASN A 128 -17.68 -11.10 -9.62
C ASN A 128 -17.80 -12.13 -10.76
N HIS A 129 -18.09 -13.39 -10.43
CA HIS A 129 -18.25 -14.48 -11.41
C HIS A 129 -19.38 -14.27 -12.43
N LYS A 130 -20.33 -13.35 -12.17
CA LYS A 130 -21.37 -12.96 -13.14
C LYS A 130 -20.92 -11.88 -14.12
N CYS A 131 -19.77 -11.25 -13.85
CA CYS A 131 -19.19 -10.26 -14.73
C CYS A 131 -18.38 -10.97 -15.81
N SER A 132 -18.53 -10.53 -17.06
CA SER A 132 -17.72 -11.01 -18.18
C SER A 132 -16.28 -10.47 -18.17
N SER A 133 -15.95 -9.52 -17.28
CA SER A 133 -14.60 -9.00 -17.15
C SER A 133 -13.71 -10.00 -16.39
N HIS A 134 -12.60 -10.41 -16.98
CA HIS A 134 -11.59 -11.24 -16.31
C HIS A 134 -10.56 -10.44 -15.51
N GLY A 135 -10.68 -9.11 -15.47
CA GLY A 135 -9.67 -8.19 -14.94
C GLY A 135 -9.11 -7.25 -16.01
N TRP A 136 -8.28 -6.30 -15.59
CA TRP A 136 -7.69 -5.29 -16.47
C TRP A 136 -6.32 -4.84 -15.96
N GLY A 137 -5.42 -4.51 -16.88
CA GLY A 137 -4.15 -3.86 -16.53
C GLY A 137 -4.35 -2.38 -16.26
N SER A 138 -3.60 -1.81 -15.32
CA SER A 138 -3.55 -0.37 -15.06
C SER A 138 -2.11 0.11 -15.00
N LYS A 139 -1.81 1.15 -15.77
CA LYS A 139 -0.54 1.89 -15.68
C LYS A 139 -0.60 3.05 -14.69
N VAL A 140 -1.76 3.25 -14.06
CA VAL A 140 -2.06 4.40 -13.20
C VAL A 140 -2.83 3.89 -11.99
N ILE A 141 -2.12 3.16 -11.12
CA ILE A 141 -2.62 2.78 -9.79
C ILE A 141 -2.09 3.84 -8.81
N PRO A 142 -2.96 4.66 -8.19
CA PRO A 142 -2.51 5.67 -7.25
C PRO A 142 -1.90 5.02 -6.00
N VAL A 143 -0.81 5.60 -5.53
CA VAL A 143 -0.19 5.23 -4.26
C VAL A 143 0.25 6.49 -3.53
N THR A 144 0.00 6.53 -2.23
CA THR A 144 0.55 7.54 -1.32
C THR A 144 1.63 6.89 -0.48
N ILE A 145 2.88 7.28 -0.75
CA ILE A 145 4.05 6.81 0.00
C ILE A 145 4.20 7.73 1.20
N GLN A 146 4.45 7.17 2.38
CA GLN A 146 4.53 7.95 3.62
C GLN A 146 5.76 7.54 4.42
N MET A 147 6.47 8.52 4.97
CA MET A 147 7.62 8.31 5.84
C MET A 147 7.33 8.84 7.23
N TYR A 148 7.84 8.12 8.21
CA TYR A 148 7.68 8.36 9.64
C TYR A 148 9.06 8.51 10.30
N PRO A 149 9.12 9.03 11.54
CA PRO A 149 10.36 9.03 12.30
C PRO A 149 10.94 7.61 12.46
N LEU A 150 12.26 7.55 12.68
CA LEU A 150 13.01 6.31 12.87
C LEU A 150 13.05 5.40 11.63
N GLN A 151 13.15 5.99 10.43
CA GLN A 151 13.25 5.25 9.16
C GLN A 151 12.11 4.24 8.99
N ARG A 152 10.89 4.66 9.33
CA ARG A 152 9.69 3.86 9.10
C ARG A 152 8.93 4.40 7.91
N TYR A 153 8.22 3.53 7.21
CA TYR A 153 7.41 3.94 6.07
C TYR A 153 6.20 3.03 5.90
N ASN A 154 5.21 3.52 5.15
CA ASN A 154 4.18 2.70 4.56
C ASN A 154 3.86 3.21 3.15
N ALA A 155 2.98 2.50 2.45
CA ALA A 155 2.46 2.94 1.17
C ALA A 155 0.98 2.54 1.03
N VAL A 156 0.10 3.54 0.99
CA VAL A 156 -1.34 3.35 0.80
C VAL A 156 -1.61 3.16 -0.69
N VAL A 157 -2.00 1.95 -1.10
CA VAL A 157 -2.30 1.62 -2.50
C VAL A 157 -3.80 1.63 -2.71
N TYR A 158 -4.28 2.48 -3.61
CA TYR A 158 -5.71 2.63 -3.87
C TYR A 158 -6.24 1.57 -4.82
N HIS A 159 -7.49 1.15 -4.58
CA HIS A 159 -8.17 0.14 -5.37
C HIS A 159 -8.88 0.75 -6.59
N GLN A 160 -9.36 -0.12 -7.48
CA GLN A 160 -10.13 0.30 -8.64
C GLN A 160 -11.37 -0.60 -8.81
N ARG A 161 -12.46 0.00 -9.27
CA ARG A 161 -13.72 -0.70 -9.55
C ARG A 161 -13.74 -1.28 -10.95
N CYS A 162 -14.36 -2.45 -11.08
CA CYS A 162 -14.57 -3.09 -12.37
C CYS A 162 -15.52 -2.27 -13.23
N ARG A 163 -15.13 -1.93 -14.46
CA ARG A 163 -15.99 -1.20 -15.40
C ARG A 163 -17.32 -1.90 -15.71
N GLY A 164 -17.34 -3.24 -15.71
CA GLY A 164 -18.51 -4.02 -16.10
C GLY A 164 -19.55 -4.21 -15.00
N CYS A 165 -19.14 -4.20 -13.72
CA CYS A 165 -20.04 -4.51 -12.61
C CYS A 165 -19.82 -3.68 -11.34
N ASP A 166 -18.94 -2.69 -11.39
CA ASP A 166 -18.58 -1.78 -10.29
C ASP A 166 -18.02 -2.45 -9.01
N SER A 167 -17.75 -3.76 -9.06
CA SER A 167 -17.12 -4.47 -7.93
C SER A 167 -15.73 -3.92 -7.66
N LEU A 168 -15.40 -3.69 -6.40
CA LEU A 168 -14.08 -3.24 -5.98
C LEU A 168 -13.03 -4.33 -6.21
N SER A 169 -11.85 -3.96 -6.70
CA SER A 169 -10.71 -4.86 -6.86
C SER A 169 -9.48 -4.26 -6.20
N ARG A 170 -8.86 -5.06 -5.31
CA ARG A 170 -7.47 -4.85 -4.88
C ARG A 170 -6.52 -5.13 -6.06
N PRO A 171 -5.44 -4.33 -6.25
CA PRO A 171 -4.49 -4.58 -7.32
C PRO A 171 -3.52 -5.70 -6.99
N ILE A 172 -3.09 -6.40 -8.04
CA ILE A 172 -1.89 -7.22 -8.08
C ILE A 172 -0.79 -6.33 -8.65
N LEU A 173 0.19 -6.01 -7.82
CA LEU A 173 1.27 -5.08 -8.14
C LEU A 173 2.43 -5.81 -8.83
N ASN A 174 3.21 -5.04 -9.60
CA ASN A 174 4.46 -5.51 -10.20
C ASN A 174 5.65 -4.73 -9.62
N ASP A 175 6.84 -4.96 -10.16
CA ASP A 175 8.12 -4.42 -9.71
C ASP A 175 8.13 -2.88 -9.58
N SER A 176 7.25 -2.19 -10.32
CA SER A 176 7.10 -0.74 -10.22
C SER A 176 6.69 -0.24 -8.83
N TYR A 177 6.14 -1.10 -7.97
CA TYR A 177 5.90 -0.78 -6.56
C TYR A 177 7.22 -0.55 -5.82
N GLY A 178 8.09 -1.58 -5.82
CA GLY A 178 9.37 -1.55 -5.11
C GLY A 178 10.24 -0.36 -5.56
N GLU A 179 10.42 -0.23 -6.88
CA GLU A 179 11.20 0.85 -7.49
C GLU A 179 10.70 2.24 -7.08
N ARG A 180 9.39 2.48 -7.15
CA ARG A 180 8.80 3.80 -6.92
C ARG A 180 8.82 4.18 -5.44
N VAL A 181 8.54 3.22 -4.56
CA VAL A 181 8.60 3.43 -3.11
C VAL A 181 10.04 3.71 -2.69
N ALA A 182 10.99 2.85 -3.12
CA ALA A 182 12.40 3.03 -2.80
C ALA A 182 12.94 4.36 -3.32
N TYR A 183 12.57 4.79 -4.53
CA TYR A 183 12.97 6.09 -5.08
C TYR A 183 12.65 7.25 -4.13
N TRP A 184 11.43 7.31 -3.58
CA TRP A 184 11.05 8.40 -2.68
C TRP A 184 11.74 8.31 -1.32
N LEU A 185 11.94 7.10 -0.80
CA LEU A 185 12.70 6.90 0.44
C LEU A 185 14.18 7.32 0.27
N LYS A 186 14.81 7.02 -0.87
CA LYS A 186 16.16 7.49 -1.23
C LYS A 186 16.20 9.02 -1.32
N GLN A 187 15.25 9.62 -2.03
CA GLN A 187 15.16 11.07 -2.20
C GLN A 187 14.98 11.78 -0.85
N TRP A 188 14.13 11.25 0.03
CA TRP A 188 13.90 11.83 1.35
C TRP A 188 15.08 11.65 2.31
N SER A 189 15.90 10.63 2.08
CA SER A 189 17.17 10.40 2.78
C SER A 189 18.31 11.26 2.24
N GLY A 190 18.05 12.15 1.27
CA GLY A 190 19.03 13.09 0.73
C GLY A 190 19.91 12.53 -0.39
N LEU A 191 19.58 11.35 -0.92
CA LEU A 191 20.32 10.77 -2.05
C LEU A 191 19.84 11.37 -3.38
N SER A 192 20.81 11.69 -4.25
CA SER A 192 20.54 12.09 -5.63
C SER A 192 20.34 10.84 -6.49
N VAL A 193 19.08 10.49 -6.76
CA VAL A 193 18.70 9.33 -7.57
C VAL A 193 18.04 9.75 -8.87
N GLU A 194 18.35 9.05 -9.95
CA GLU A 194 17.69 9.27 -11.24
C GLU A 194 16.20 8.98 -11.09
N ARG A 195 15.38 9.86 -11.66
CA ARG A 195 13.92 9.70 -11.60
C ARG A 195 13.52 8.50 -12.45
N PRO A 196 12.79 7.51 -11.90
CA PRO A 196 12.27 6.41 -12.70
C PRO A 196 11.45 6.98 -13.84
N GLY A 197 11.67 6.44 -15.05
CA GLY A 197 10.96 6.85 -16.26
C GLY A 197 9.47 7.02 -15.96
N GLN A 198 8.92 8.17 -16.35
CA GLN A 198 7.48 8.32 -16.32
C GLN A 198 6.94 7.43 -17.43
N SER A 199 5.95 6.59 -17.11
CA SER A 199 5.22 5.88 -18.15
C SER A 199 4.48 6.92 -18.99
N GLU A 200 5.04 7.27 -20.15
CA GLU A 200 4.36 8.05 -21.17
C GLU A 200 3.14 7.24 -21.62
N GLY A 201 1.97 7.70 -21.20
CA GLY A 201 0.74 6.97 -21.36
C GLY A 201 0.22 7.06 -22.79
N ASN A 202 0.67 6.17 -23.68
CA ASN A 202 -0.03 5.85 -24.93
C ASN A 202 -1.30 4.99 -24.69
N GLY A 203 -1.82 4.99 -23.46
CA GLY A 203 -2.96 4.18 -23.03
C GLY A 203 -4.27 4.96 -23.05
N LYS A 204 -5.39 4.23 -22.96
CA LYS A 204 -6.72 4.82 -22.78
C LYS A 204 -6.72 5.78 -21.57
N PRO A 205 -7.52 6.87 -21.62
CA PRO A 205 -7.62 7.81 -20.51
C PRO A 205 -7.98 7.07 -19.22
N HIS A 206 -7.36 7.48 -18.12
CA HIS A 206 -7.62 6.93 -16.80
C HIS A 206 -9.08 7.21 -16.40
N GLU A 207 -9.84 6.17 -16.06
CA GLU A 207 -11.26 6.27 -15.71
C GLU A 207 -11.41 6.70 -14.24
N GLU A 208 -11.40 8.02 -14.00
CA GLU A 208 -11.43 8.64 -12.66
C GLU A 208 -12.58 8.15 -11.77
N GLN A 209 -13.74 7.89 -12.37
CA GLN A 209 -14.95 7.45 -11.66
C GLN A 209 -14.83 6.02 -11.10
N LEU A 210 -13.91 5.22 -11.63
CA LEU A 210 -13.65 3.86 -11.14
C LEU A 210 -12.45 3.81 -10.20
N CYS A 211 -11.64 4.86 -10.13
CA CYS A 211 -10.41 4.90 -9.37
C CYS A 211 -10.63 5.47 -7.97
N GLU A 212 -10.39 4.68 -6.93
CA GLU A 212 -10.60 5.14 -5.55
C GLU A 212 -9.60 6.22 -5.13
N GLY A 213 -8.38 6.20 -5.69
CA GLY A 213 -7.41 7.28 -5.48
C GLY A 213 -7.81 8.60 -6.14
N CYS A 214 -8.56 8.59 -7.25
CA CYS A 214 -9.15 9.82 -7.80
C CYS A 214 -10.25 10.36 -6.90
N LYS A 215 -11.15 9.49 -6.44
CA LYS A 215 -12.24 9.86 -5.52
C LYS A 215 -11.71 10.42 -4.20
N ALA A 216 -10.57 9.92 -3.74
CA ALA A 216 -9.88 10.39 -2.54
C ALA A 216 -8.94 11.60 -2.79
N GLY A 217 -8.76 12.05 -4.02
CA GLY A 217 -7.90 13.21 -4.36
C GLY A 217 -6.39 12.92 -4.42
N HIS A 218 -5.97 11.66 -4.31
CA HIS A 218 -4.56 11.24 -4.28
C HIS A 218 -4.00 10.85 -5.65
N CYS A 219 -4.84 10.70 -6.68
CA CYS A 219 -4.35 10.36 -8.02
C CYS A 219 -3.64 11.54 -8.72
N VAL A 220 -2.38 11.36 -9.10
CA VAL A 220 -1.58 12.38 -9.80
C VAL A 220 -2.06 12.61 -11.23
N TRP A 221 -2.74 11.64 -11.85
CA TRP A 221 -3.24 11.78 -13.22
C TRP A 221 -4.26 12.92 -13.35
N VAL A 222 -5.15 13.06 -12.36
CA VAL A 222 -6.15 14.15 -12.31
C VAL A 222 -5.46 15.51 -12.16
N ARG A 223 -4.46 15.61 -11.28
CA ARG A 223 -3.67 16.85 -11.09
C ARG A 223 -2.97 17.30 -12.37
N ARG A 224 -2.43 16.38 -13.16
CA ARG A 224 -1.79 16.72 -14.44
C ARG A 224 -2.79 17.23 -15.48
N ARG A 225 -3.99 16.64 -15.54
CA ARG A 225 -5.04 17.12 -16.46
C ARG A 225 -5.57 18.50 -16.08
N ALA A 226 -5.70 18.79 -14.77
CA ALA A 226 -6.08 20.11 -14.28
C ALA A 226 -5.09 21.20 -14.71
N LEU A 227 -3.78 20.92 -14.65
CA LEU A 227 -2.74 21.84 -15.12
C LEU A 227 -2.83 22.09 -16.64
N CYS A 228 -3.11 21.06 -17.45
CA CYS A 228 -3.28 21.25 -18.89
C CYS A 228 -4.59 21.96 -19.30
N MET A 229 -5.62 21.95 -18.45
CA MET A 229 -6.92 22.59 -18.74
C MET A 229 -7.05 23.99 -18.10
N GLY A 230 -6.06 24.42 -17.33
CA GLY A 230 -6.08 25.67 -16.53
C GLY A 230 -5.65 26.95 -17.25
N GLU A 231 -5.15 26.88 -18.49
CA GLU A 231 -4.59 28.04 -19.21
C GLU A 231 -5.56 28.69 -20.23
N LYS A 232 -6.86 28.71 -19.90
CA LYS A 232 -7.88 29.44 -20.67
C LYS A 232 -8.86 30.21 -19.79
N LYS A 233 -8.35 31.09 -18.91
CA LYS A 233 -9.17 32.18 -18.35
C LYS A 233 -8.33 33.45 -18.19
N GLY A 234 -8.60 34.45 -19.03
CA GLY A 234 -8.45 35.85 -18.63
C GLY A 234 -7.51 36.73 -19.46
N THR A 235 -7.87 37.04 -20.70
CA THR A 235 -7.69 38.40 -21.26
C THR A 235 -8.86 38.70 -22.18
N VAL A 236 -9.93 39.26 -21.62
CA VAL A 236 -10.87 40.09 -22.40
C VAL A 236 -10.42 41.51 -22.16
N TYR A 237 -9.89 42.15 -23.21
CA TYR A 237 -9.75 43.60 -23.26
C TYR A 237 -11.15 44.20 -23.35
N GLY A 238 -11.44 45.12 -22.44
CA GLY A 238 -12.54 46.08 -22.48
C GLY A 238 -12.02 47.39 -21.95
#